data_AF-B0XE34-F1
#
_entry.id   AF-B0XE34-F1
#
_cell.length_a   1.000
_cell.length_b   1.000
_cell.length_c   1.000
_cell.angle_alpha   90.00
_cell.angle_beta   90.00
_cell.angle_gamma   90.00
#
_symmetry.space_group_name_H-M   'P 1'
#
loop_
_entity.id
_entity.type
_entity.pdbx_description
1 polymer ?
#
loop_
_entity_poly.entity_id
_entity_poly.type
_entity_poly.pdbx_seq_one_letter_code
_entity_poly.pdbx_strand_id
1 'polypeptide(L)'
;MTLLKQARVVQEAADLKFVWPGRDGVILVRATDNSKVEKIRNAKDLEKLQHQHPKRPLDGSLLNSTMLSLNGAPAPKQQKQL
;
A
#
# COMPACT_ATOMS: atom_id res chain seq x y z
N MET A 1 -6.88 -20.70 18.81
CA MET A 1 -5.88 -20.32 17.78
C MET A 1 -5.06 -19.13 18.28
N THR A 2 -3.78 -19.02 17.94
CA THR A 2 -2.93 -17.89 18.37
C THR A 2 -2.96 -16.76 17.34
N LEU A 3 -2.81 -15.50 17.78
CA LEU A 3 -2.87 -14.30 16.92
C LEU A 3 -1.83 -14.34 15.79
N LEU A 4 -0.63 -14.86 16.08
CA LEU A 4 0.42 -15.05 15.07
C LEU A 4 0.00 -16.00 13.96
N LYS A 5 -0.69 -17.11 14.28
CA LYS A 5 -1.19 -18.05 13.25
C LYS A 5 -2.22 -17.39 12.35
N GLN A 6 -3.11 -16.57 12.91
CA GLN A 6 -4.09 -15.81 12.11
C GLN A 6 -3.41 -14.76 11.23
N ALA A 7 -2.41 -14.03 11.75
CA ALA A 7 -1.64 -13.08 10.98
C ALA A 7 -0.89 -13.72 9.81
N ARG A 8 -0.40 -14.96 9.97
CA ARG A 8 0.21 -15.74 8.88
C ARG A 8 -0.79 -16.12 7.79
N VAL A 9 -2.02 -16.47 8.14
CA VAL A 9 -3.08 -16.74 7.15
C VAL A 9 -3.42 -15.47 6.35
N VAL A 10 -3.46 -14.32 7.04
CA VAL A 10 -3.76 -13.02 6.41
C VAL A 10 -2.57 -12.48 5.60
N GLN A 11 -1.35 -12.99 5.84
CA GLN A 11 -0.14 -12.54 5.18
C GLN A 11 -0.26 -12.57 3.65
N GLU A 12 -0.72 -13.70 3.11
CA GLU A 12 -0.94 -13.85 1.66
C GLU A 12 -2.14 -13.06 1.16
N ALA A 13 -3.17 -12.89 2.01
CA ALA A 13 -4.37 -12.18 1.60
C ALA A 13 -4.17 -10.66 1.48
N ALA A 14 -3.27 -10.10 2.27
CA ALA A 14 -2.99 -8.67 2.38
C ALA A 14 -1.63 -8.25 1.79
N ASP A 15 -0.97 -9.12 1.01
CA ASP A 15 0.36 -8.88 0.41
C ASP A 15 1.40 -8.38 1.42
N LEU A 16 1.44 -8.99 2.60
CA LEU A 16 2.39 -8.62 3.64
C LEU A 16 3.71 -9.35 3.42
N LYS A 17 4.77 -8.60 3.13
CA LYS A 17 6.11 -9.16 2.97
C LYS A 17 6.67 -9.74 4.27
N PHE A 18 6.39 -9.12 5.41
CA PHE A 18 6.97 -9.51 6.68
C PHE A 18 5.92 -9.60 7.79
N VAL A 19 5.95 -10.71 8.55
CA VAL A 19 5.12 -10.96 9.74
C VAL A 19 5.98 -11.62 10.81
N TRP A 20 6.03 -11.03 12.02
CA TRP A 20 6.85 -11.56 13.12
C TRP A 20 6.27 -11.19 14.50
N PRO A 21 6.56 -12.00 15.55
CA PRO A 21 6.15 -11.67 16.90
C PRO A 21 6.89 -10.45 17.44
N GLY A 22 6.17 -9.59 18.16
CA GLY A 22 6.71 -8.48 18.95
C GLY A 22 6.67 -8.79 20.45
N ARG A 23 6.92 -7.75 21.25
CA ARG A 23 6.77 -7.82 22.72
C ARG A 23 5.30 -7.86 23.11
N ASP A 24 5.01 -8.47 24.26
CA ASP A 24 3.68 -8.52 24.88
C ASP A 24 2.59 -9.16 24.01
N GLY A 25 2.95 -10.13 23.16
CA GLY A 25 2.01 -10.86 22.32
C GLY A 25 1.49 -10.09 21.09
N VAL A 26 2.00 -8.87 20.85
CA VAL A 26 1.70 -8.08 19.65
C VAL A 26 2.36 -8.71 18.43
N ILE A 27 1.69 -8.68 17.28
CA ILE A 27 2.29 -9.09 16.00
C ILE A 27 2.69 -7.84 15.22
N LEU A 28 3.88 -7.87 14.64
CA LEU A 28 4.41 -6.82 13.79
C LEU A 28 4.28 -7.26 12.34
N VAL A 29 3.74 -6.37 11.51
CA VAL A 29 3.52 -6.62 10.08
C VAL A 29 4.07 -5.48 9.25
N ARG A 30 4.52 -5.81 8.04
CA ARG A 30 5.04 -4.83 7.08
C ARG A 30 4.74 -5.29 5.66
N ALA A 31 4.11 -4.41 4.88
CA ALA A 31 3.74 -4.70 3.49
C ALA A 31 4.94 -4.73 2.54
N THR A 32 5.83 -3.73 2.60
CA THR A 32 7.01 -3.62 1.71
C THR A 32 8.25 -3.16 2.46
N ASP A 33 9.43 -3.24 1.85
CA ASP A 33 10.71 -2.86 2.49
C ASP A 33 10.80 -1.38 2.87
N ASN A 34 9.93 -0.54 2.30
CA ASN A 34 9.86 0.90 2.57
C ASN A 34 8.57 1.31 3.30
N SER A 35 7.66 0.37 3.58
CA SER A 35 6.42 0.70 4.30
C SER A 35 6.67 0.82 5.80
N LYS A 36 5.72 1.47 6.49
CA LYS A 36 5.71 1.51 7.96
C LYS A 36 5.44 0.11 8.52
N VAL A 37 5.97 -0.16 9.72
CA VAL A 37 5.63 -1.35 10.51
C VAL A 37 4.34 -1.09 11.28
N GLU A 38 3.37 -1.96 11.11
CA GLU A 38 2.08 -1.91 11.79
C GLU A 38 2.02 -2.93 12.93
N LYS A 39 1.19 -2.64 13.94
CA LYS A 39 1.06 -3.43 15.16
C LYS A 39 -0.34 -4.03 15.21
N ILE A 40 -0.41 -5.35 15.28
CA ILE A 40 -1.63 -6.12 15.43
C ILE A 40 -1.71 -6.61 16.87
N ARG A 41 -2.70 -6.11 17.62
CA ARG A 41 -2.90 -6.47 19.03
C ARG A 41 -4.06 -7.44 19.23
N ASN A 42 -4.97 -7.48 18.28
CA ASN A 42 -6.19 -8.28 18.37
C ASN A 42 -6.74 -8.63 16.97
N ALA A 43 -7.82 -9.41 16.94
CA ALA A 43 -8.48 -9.82 15.71
C ALA A 43 -9.07 -8.66 14.89
N LYS A 44 -9.53 -7.57 15.53
CA LYS A 44 -10.06 -6.41 14.80
C LYS A 44 -8.99 -5.68 14.00
N ASP A 45 -7.74 -5.68 14.50
CA ASP A 45 -6.61 -5.12 13.75
C ASP A 45 -6.32 -5.97 12.51
N LEU A 46 -6.49 -7.30 12.57
CA LEU A 46 -6.37 -8.20 11.42
C LEU A 46 -7.47 -7.96 10.37
N GLU A 47 -8.70 -7.72 10.82
CA GLU A 47 -9.81 -7.38 9.92
C GLU A 47 -9.50 -6.07 9.20
N LYS A 48 -9.08 -5.02 9.93
CA LYS A 48 -8.69 -3.74 9.31
C LYS A 48 -7.59 -3.91 8.28
N LEU A 49 -6.59 -4.74 8.56
CA LEU A 49 -5.49 -5.02 7.65
C LEU A 49 -5.98 -5.65 6.33
N GLN A 50 -6.93 -6.58 6.40
CA GLN A 50 -7.57 -7.16 5.20
C GLN A 50 -8.38 -6.14 4.40
N HIS A 51 -9.04 -5.19 5.07
CA HIS A 51 -9.84 -4.17 4.39
C HIS A 51 -8.98 -3.04 3.79
N GLN A 52 -7.82 -2.74 4.38
CA GLN A 52 -6.89 -1.71 3.89
C GLN A 52 -6.04 -2.20 2.72
N HIS A 53 -5.84 -3.51 2.60
CA HIS A 53 -5.23 -4.17 1.47
C HIS A 53 -6.31 -4.95 0.70
N PRO A 54 -7.31 -4.28 0.10
CA PRO A 54 -8.22 -4.99 -0.78
C PRO A 54 -7.35 -5.60 -1.86
N LYS A 55 -7.39 -6.93 -1.99
CA LYS A 55 -6.87 -7.63 -3.18
C LYS A 55 -7.46 -6.89 -4.37
N ARG A 56 -6.68 -6.03 -5.03
CA ARG A 56 -7.08 -5.53 -6.34
C ARG A 56 -7.19 -6.81 -7.18
N PRO A 57 -8.37 -7.15 -7.72
CA PRO A 57 -8.35 -8.06 -8.85
C PRO A 57 -7.40 -7.42 -9.87
N LEU A 58 -6.45 -8.21 -10.35
CA LEU A 58 -5.51 -7.80 -11.39
C LEU A 58 -6.24 -7.70 -12.76
N ASP A 59 -7.44 -7.12 -12.76
CA ASP A 59 -8.29 -6.98 -13.94
C ASP A 59 -8.49 -5.47 -14.19
N GLY A 60 -7.85 -4.99 -15.26
CA GLY A 60 -8.17 -3.72 -15.88
C GLY A 60 -7.65 -2.43 -15.21
N SER A 61 -6.34 -2.31 -14.95
CA SER A 61 -5.73 -0.98 -14.79
C SER A 61 -5.49 -0.31 -16.15
N LEU A 62 -6.57 -0.03 -16.88
CA LEU A 62 -6.63 1.16 -17.72
C LEU A 62 -7.27 2.25 -16.85
N LEU A 63 -6.69 3.45 -16.88
CA LEU A 63 -7.17 4.68 -16.24
C LEU A 63 -6.74 4.88 -14.78
N ASN A 64 -5.52 5.40 -14.61
CA ASN A 64 -5.40 6.68 -13.91
C ASN A 64 -4.08 7.36 -14.31
N SER A 65 -4.14 8.11 -15.40
CA SER A 65 -3.16 9.12 -15.76
C SER A 65 -3.15 10.19 -14.67
N THR A 66 -2.26 10.06 -13.69
CA THR A 66 -1.99 11.16 -12.75
C THR A 66 -1.25 12.26 -13.50
N MET A 67 -1.99 13.34 -13.72
CA MET A 67 -1.52 14.70 -13.97
C MET A 67 -0.12 14.97 -13.38
N LEU A 68 0.89 14.99 -14.25
CA LEU A 68 2.16 15.65 -14.00
C LEU A 68 2.09 17.04 -14.64
N SER A 69 1.46 17.97 -13.93
CA SER A 69 1.76 19.39 -14.11
C SER A 69 3.07 19.67 -13.40
N LEU A 70 4.18 19.71 -14.14
CA LEU A 70 5.36 20.48 -13.73
C LEU A 70 6.03 21.13 -14.94
N ASN A 71 6.12 22.45 -14.81
CA ASN A 71 7.12 23.36 -15.34
C ASN A 71 6.82 24.02 -16.69
N GLY A 72 6.53 25.32 -16.58
CA GLY A 72 6.32 26.24 -17.67
C GLY A 72 7.52 26.32 -18.59
N ALA A 73 7.25 26.08 -19.87
CA ALA A 73 8.08 26.53 -20.97
C ALA A 73 7.83 28.04 -21.17
N PRO A 74 8.86 28.90 -21.25
CA PRO A 74 8.68 30.18 -21.91
C PRO A 74 8.53 29.92 -23.41
N ALA A 75 7.41 30.37 -23.96
CA ALA A 75 7.04 30.23 -25.37
C ALA A 75 8.13 30.80 -26.32
N PRO A 76 8.44 30.14 -27.45
CA PRO A 76 9.12 30.80 -28.55
C PRO A 76 8.14 31.78 -29.22
N LYS A 77 8.48 33.07 -29.19
CA LYS A 77 7.74 34.12 -29.90
C LYS A 77 7.73 33.81 -31.41
N GLN A 78 6.57 33.43 -31.94
CA GLN A 78 6.31 33.56 -33.38
C GLN A 78 6.13 35.04 -33.69
N GLN A 79 7.11 35.64 -34.37
CA GLN A 79 6.96 36.96 -34.96
C GLN A 79 6.21 36.82 -36.28
N LYS A 80 5.01 37.38 -36.31
CA LYS A 80 4.11 37.47 -37.45
C LYS A 80 4.59 38.55 -38.42
N GLN A 81 4.64 38.17 -39.70
CA GLN A 81 4.48 38.94 -40.95
C GLN A 81 5.10 40.34 -41.09
N LEU A 82 5.83 40.51 -42.20
CA LEU A 82 5.58 41.55 -43.20
C LEU A 82 5.60 40.90 -44.58
#